data_AF-A0A1I5RDK1-F1
#
_entry.id   AF-A0A1I5RDK1-F1
#
_cell.length_a   1.000
_cell.length_b   1.000
_cell.length_c   1.000
_cell.angle_alpha   90.00
_cell.angle_beta   90.00
_cell.angle_gamma   90.00
#
_symmetry.space_group_name_H-M   'P 1'
#
loop_
_entity.id
_entity.type
_entity.pdbx_description
1 polymer ?
#
loop_
_entity_poly.entity_id
_entity_poly.type
_entity_poly.pdbx_seq_one_letter_code
_entity_poly.pdbx_strand_id
1 'polypeptide(L)'
;MSRKRRVLITGVALLGAAGAIGTGSAMAQDNGARAPKEAHVTGDAWVTFPGDKEYPYRRFIVDAHGGPWKFVDGKMVMGAARGTVKFDHFSPDEPGGPSQHHWGEIKVDYVMASGPVAVVSGIRVSGAHEVPPNQKRANLTFYQSPRGHKHDRMGFSWGVVFPQCQQMGSGPAPFSPASSGPFGKWLKGYTVKDAPLEIPSGGFQPPDFPPDCSFADE
;
A
#
# COMPACT_ATOMS: atom_id res chain seq x y z
N MET A 1 0.92 55.23 47.54
CA MET A 1 0.84 54.84 48.97
C MET A 1 0.77 53.31 49.06
N SER A 2 1.61 52.73 49.94
CA SER A 2 1.65 51.32 50.46
C SER A 2 1.82 50.17 49.44
N ARG A 3 2.93 49.42 49.29
CA ARG A 3 3.80 48.61 50.22
C ARG A 3 2.98 47.47 50.89
N LYS A 4 3.22 46.17 50.69
CA LYS A 4 4.36 45.29 51.13
C LYS A 4 4.12 43.86 50.55
N ARG A 5 5.08 43.20 49.86
CA ARG A 5 6.19 42.30 50.31
C ARG A 5 5.78 40.95 50.94
N ARG A 6 6.38 39.85 50.41
CA ARG A 6 7.19 38.76 51.05
C ARG A 6 6.88 37.39 50.41
N VAL A 7 7.77 36.41 50.19
CA VAL A 7 9.22 36.18 50.41
C VAL A 7 9.61 34.90 49.62
N LEU A 8 10.84 34.83 49.11
CA LEU A 8 11.54 33.64 48.56
C LEU A 8 11.86 32.61 49.65
N ILE A 9 11.88 31.31 49.31
CA ILE A 9 12.78 30.34 49.96
C ILE A 9 13.57 29.57 48.90
N THR A 10 14.87 29.55 49.14
CA THR A 10 15.97 28.95 48.41
C THR A 10 16.39 27.63 49.07
N GLY A 11 16.95 26.68 48.29
CA GLY A 11 17.91 25.69 48.79
C GLY A 11 17.67 24.27 48.27
N VAL A 12 18.66 23.40 48.03
CA VAL A 12 20.14 23.44 48.02
C VAL A 12 20.57 22.26 47.12
N ALA A 13 21.69 22.41 46.41
CA ALA A 13 22.33 21.39 45.58
C ALA A 13 23.27 20.45 46.38
N LEU A 14 23.44 19.21 45.92
CA LEU A 14 24.58 18.30 46.17
C LEU A 14 24.75 17.41 44.92
N LEU A 15 25.65 17.69 43.97
CA LEU A 15 27.07 17.29 43.88
C LEU A 15 27.38 15.79 44.01
N GLY A 16 27.66 15.16 42.86
CA GLY A 16 28.93 14.48 42.61
C GLY A 16 29.04 12.97 42.87
N ALA A 17 29.11 12.18 41.80
CA ALA A 17 30.00 11.03 41.73
C ALA A 17 30.58 10.93 40.30
N ALA A 18 31.86 11.25 40.18
CA ALA A 18 32.67 11.04 38.99
C ALA A 18 33.39 9.69 39.09
N GLY A 19 33.60 9.05 37.93
CA GLY A 19 34.71 8.13 37.72
C GLY A 19 34.32 6.67 37.53
N ALA A 20 34.35 6.20 36.28
CA ALA A 20 35.38 5.24 35.87
C ALA A 20 35.38 5.09 34.34
N ILE A 21 36.60 5.17 33.81
CA ILE A 21 36.99 4.96 32.42
C ILE A 21 36.62 3.53 32.02
N GLY A 22 35.75 3.42 31.03
CA GLY A 22 35.52 2.22 30.25
C GLY A 22 35.52 2.61 28.78
N THR A 23 36.71 2.61 28.18
CA THR A 23 36.90 2.66 26.72
C THR A 23 36.27 1.41 26.12
N GLY A 24 34.96 1.46 25.92
CA GLY A 24 34.18 0.47 25.22
C GLY A 24 33.37 1.19 24.15
N SER A 25 34.06 1.83 23.21
CA SER A 25 33.47 2.08 21.90
C SER A 25 33.20 0.70 21.30
N ALA A 26 32.06 0.12 21.66
CA ALA A 26 31.43 -0.92 20.87
C ALA A 26 31.04 -0.23 19.56
N MET A 27 32.05 -0.11 18.69
CA MET A 27 31.87 -0.07 17.26
C MET A 27 31.10 -1.34 16.94
N ALA A 28 29.77 -1.26 17.01
CA ALA A 28 28.95 -2.15 16.22
C ALA A 28 29.50 -1.96 14.81
N GLN A 29 30.23 -2.96 14.33
CA GLN A 29 30.48 -3.12 12.91
C GLN A 29 29.10 -3.22 12.30
N ASP A 30 28.61 -2.06 11.88
CA ASP A 30 27.53 -1.95 10.92
C ASP A 30 28.12 -2.56 9.65
N ASN A 31 28.09 -3.90 9.60
CA ASN A 31 28.22 -4.65 8.37
C ASN A 31 27.13 -4.06 7.50
N GLY A 32 27.51 -3.14 6.61
CA GLY A 32 26.65 -2.31 5.78
C GLY A 32 25.74 -3.13 4.89
N ALA A 33 24.79 -3.82 5.51
CA ALA A 33 23.62 -4.40 4.90
C ALA A 33 22.79 -3.19 4.49
N ARG A 34 23.09 -2.69 3.31
CA ARG A 34 22.26 -1.73 2.60
C ARG A 34 20.82 -2.20 2.77
N ALA A 35 19.98 -1.36 3.37
CA ALA A 35 18.56 -1.69 3.55
C ALA A 35 18.01 -2.28 2.24
N PRO A 36 17.23 -3.37 2.30
CA PRO A 36 16.71 -4.02 1.11
C PRO A 36 16.10 -2.98 0.18
N LYS A 37 16.50 -2.98 -1.10
CA LYS A 37 15.82 -2.15 -2.09
C LYS A 37 14.44 -2.76 -2.27
N GLU A 38 13.42 -2.08 -1.78
CA GLU A 38 12.04 -2.49 -1.97
C GLU A 38 11.36 -1.65 -3.05
N ALA A 39 10.49 -2.30 -3.81
CA ALA A 39 9.58 -1.64 -4.71
C ALA A 39 8.50 -0.95 -3.88
N HIS A 40 7.99 0.17 -4.38
CA HIS A 40 6.83 0.78 -3.77
C HIS A 40 5.93 1.50 -4.76
N VAL A 41 4.67 1.62 -4.36
CA VAL A 41 3.69 2.51 -4.96
C VAL A 41 3.09 3.36 -3.87
N THR A 42 3.13 4.66 -4.05
CA THR A 42 2.46 5.60 -3.16
C THR A 42 1.65 6.59 -3.97
N GLY A 43 0.58 7.13 -3.40
CA GLY A 43 -0.16 8.19 -4.06
C GLY A 43 -1.64 8.22 -3.76
N ASP A 44 -2.30 9.14 -4.43
CA ASP A 44 -3.70 9.46 -4.25
C ASP A 44 -4.24 10.03 -5.56
N ALA A 45 -5.17 9.31 -6.18
CA ALA A 45 -5.81 9.75 -7.41
C ALA A 45 -7.27 9.31 -7.49
N TRP A 46 -8.06 10.18 -8.11
CA TRP A 46 -9.32 9.77 -8.72
C TRP A 46 -9.03 9.14 -10.07
N VAL A 47 -9.82 8.12 -10.41
CA VAL A 47 -9.86 7.52 -11.73
C VAL A 47 -11.29 7.48 -12.25
N THR A 48 -11.43 7.47 -13.57
CA THR A 48 -12.71 7.24 -14.23
C THR A 48 -12.80 5.76 -14.61
N PHE A 49 -13.72 5.02 -13.98
CA PHE A 49 -13.97 3.61 -14.28
C PHE A 49 -14.95 3.49 -15.46
N PRO A 50 -14.53 2.94 -16.61
CA PRO A 50 -15.39 2.89 -17.79
C PRO A 50 -16.57 1.91 -17.68
N GLY A 51 -16.53 0.98 -16.71
CA GLY A 51 -17.59 -0.01 -16.49
C GLY A 51 -18.84 0.54 -15.80
N ASP A 52 -18.75 1.74 -15.20
CA ASP A 52 -19.84 2.41 -14.50
C ASP A 52 -20.00 3.82 -15.06
N LYS A 53 -20.95 4.00 -16.00
CA LYS A 53 -21.12 5.28 -16.70
C LYS A 53 -21.84 6.33 -15.85
N GLU A 54 -22.65 5.90 -14.89
CA GLU A 54 -23.49 6.78 -14.09
C GLU A 54 -22.69 7.34 -12.91
N TYR A 55 -21.89 6.49 -12.25
CA TYR A 55 -21.05 6.87 -11.11
C TYR A 55 -19.59 6.50 -11.36
N PRO A 56 -18.91 7.13 -12.35
CA PRO A 56 -17.63 6.63 -12.86
C PRO A 56 -16.44 6.83 -11.94
N TYR A 57 -16.56 7.65 -10.89
CA TYR A 57 -15.41 8.04 -10.09
C TYR A 57 -15.06 6.97 -9.04
N ARG A 58 -13.78 6.56 -9.04
CA ARG A 58 -13.18 5.76 -7.96
C ARG A 58 -11.94 6.48 -7.47
N ARG A 59 -11.72 6.54 -6.15
CA ARG A 59 -10.46 7.04 -5.59
C ARG A 59 -9.66 5.88 -5.05
N PHE A 60 -8.35 5.92 -5.25
CA PHE A 60 -7.44 5.01 -4.58
C PHE A 60 -6.32 5.80 -3.92
N ILE A 61 -6.14 5.53 -2.63
CA ILE A 61 -5.04 6.03 -1.83
C ILE A 61 -4.16 4.82 -1.52
N VAL A 62 -2.95 4.83 -2.04
CA VAL A 62 -2.03 3.69 -1.97
C VAL A 62 -0.79 4.07 -1.18
N ASP A 63 -0.40 3.16 -0.29
CA ASP A 63 0.87 3.16 0.41
C ASP A 63 1.31 1.70 0.50
N ALA A 64 2.08 1.24 -0.48
CA ALA A 64 2.43 -0.17 -0.66
C ALA A 64 3.94 -0.31 -0.87
N HIS A 65 4.59 -1.15 -0.06
CA HIS A 65 6.05 -1.31 -0.05
C HIS A 65 6.44 -2.78 0.06
N GLY A 66 7.54 -3.16 -0.57
CA GLY A 66 8.17 -4.47 -0.37
C GLY A 66 8.57 -5.11 -1.68
N GLY A 67 8.34 -6.41 -1.77
CA GLY A 67 8.63 -7.21 -2.94
C GLY A 67 7.63 -8.34 -3.15
N PRO A 68 7.76 -9.03 -4.28
CA PRO A 68 6.81 -10.09 -4.66
C PRO A 68 6.98 -11.36 -3.83
N TRP A 69 8.19 -11.62 -3.32
CA TRP A 69 8.53 -12.81 -2.54
C TRP A 69 9.69 -12.55 -1.58
N LYS A 70 9.89 -13.51 -0.67
CA LYS A 70 11.07 -13.64 0.20
C LYS A 70 11.55 -15.09 0.18
N PHE A 71 12.77 -15.33 0.66
CA PHE A 71 13.27 -16.69 0.87
C PHE A 71 13.18 -17.07 2.34
N VAL A 72 12.66 -18.26 2.62
CA VAL A 72 12.60 -18.87 3.95
C VAL A 72 13.13 -20.30 3.81
N ASP A 73 14.22 -20.62 4.51
CA ASP A 73 14.85 -21.95 4.48
C ASP A 73 15.13 -22.50 3.07
N GLY A 74 15.58 -21.63 2.16
CA GLY A 74 15.89 -21.99 0.75
C GLY A 74 14.66 -22.12 -0.17
N LYS A 75 13.44 -21.91 0.36
CA LYS A 75 12.20 -21.88 -0.40
C LYS A 75 11.76 -20.45 -0.69
N MET A 76 11.37 -20.18 -1.92
CA MET A 76 10.70 -18.92 -2.28
C MET A 76 9.28 -18.92 -1.72
N VAL A 77 8.89 -17.86 -1.04
CA VAL A 77 7.55 -17.67 -0.48
C VAL A 77 6.97 -16.37 -1.02
N MET A 78 5.82 -16.48 -1.67
CA MET A 78 5.09 -15.32 -2.18
C MET A 78 4.61 -14.43 -1.03
N GLY A 79 4.57 -13.14 -1.27
CA GLY A 79 4.05 -12.17 -0.33
C GLY A 79 5.11 -11.65 0.64
N ALA A 80 5.91 -10.70 0.16
CA ALA A 80 6.90 -9.98 0.94
C ALA A 80 6.67 -8.47 0.87
N ALA A 81 5.39 -8.07 0.93
CA ALA A 81 5.00 -6.67 0.94
C ALA A 81 4.09 -6.33 2.11
N ARG A 82 3.92 -5.03 2.31
CA ARG A 82 3.15 -4.44 3.40
C ARG A 82 2.52 -3.13 2.94
N GLY A 83 1.61 -2.63 3.76
CA GLY A 83 0.94 -1.36 3.58
C GLY A 83 -0.54 -1.53 3.30
N THR A 84 -1.15 -0.48 2.75
CA THR A 84 -2.60 -0.40 2.60
C THR A 84 -2.98 0.26 1.29
N VAL A 85 -4.12 -0.16 0.73
CA VAL A 85 -4.85 0.61 -0.26
C VAL A 85 -6.22 0.94 0.30
N LYS A 86 -6.53 2.22 0.43
CA LYS A 86 -7.90 2.68 0.68
C LYS A 86 -8.55 3.01 -0.64
N PHE A 87 -9.78 2.58 -0.82
CA PHE A 87 -10.55 2.88 -2.02
C PHE A 87 -11.89 3.51 -1.66
N ASP A 88 -12.39 4.32 -2.56
CA ASP A 88 -13.65 5.05 -2.44
C ASP A 88 -14.44 4.93 -3.74
N HIS A 89 -15.74 4.71 -3.63
CA HIS A 89 -16.69 4.85 -4.71
C HIS A 89 -17.62 6.01 -4.38
N PHE A 90 -17.60 7.05 -5.20
CA PHE A 90 -18.51 8.18 -5.04
C PHE A 90 -19.82 7.92 -5.78
N SER A 91 -20.83 7.42 -5.08
CA SER A 91 -22.13 7.01 -5.61
C SER A 91 -23.23 7.15 -4.56
N PRO A 92 -24.51 7.20 -4.95
CA PRO A 92 -25.60 7.13 -4.00
C PRO A 92 -25.76 5.71 -3.46
N ASP A 93 -26.51 5.59 -2.37
CA ASP A 93 -26.97 4.29 -1.84
C ASP A 93 -28.03 3.66 -2.74
N GLU A 94 -28.87 4.49 -3.33
CA GLU A 94 -29.97 4.10 -4.21
C GLU A 94 -29.91 4.88 -5.53
N PRO A 95 -30.27 4.26 -6.67
CA PRO A 95 -30.30 4.95 -7.97
C PRO A 95 -31.10 6.25 -7.93
N GLY A 96 -30.49 7.35 -8.39
CA GLY A 96 -31.10 8.68 -8.40
C GLY A 96 -31.00 9.46 -7.09
N GLY A 97 -30.43 8.87 -6.03
CA GLY A 97 -30.13 9.56 -4.77
C GLY A 97 -28.91 10.48 -4.86
N PRO A 98 -28.60 11.22 -3.77
CA PRO A 98 -27.39 12.03 -3.69
C PRO A 98 -26.14 11.13 -3.56
N SER A 99 -25.09 11.43 -4.34
CA SER A 99 -23.82 10.71 -4.23
C SER A 99 -23.13 10.96 -2.89
N GLN A 100 -22.54 9.91 -2.33
CA GLN A 100 -21.72 9.96 -1.12
C GLN A 100 -20.50 9.05 -1.23
N HIS A 101 -19.64 9.08 -0.22
CA HIS A 101 -18.37 8.33 -0.19
C HIS A 101 -18.55 6.93 0.39
N HIS A 102 -18.04 5.93 -0.34
CA HIS A 102 -18.09 4.51 0.05
C HIS A 102 -16.69 3.95 0.19
N TRP A 103 -16.18 4.00 1.42
CA TRP A 103 -14.80 3.60 1.70
C TRP A 103 -14.64 2.10 1.95
N GLY A 104 -13.52 1.56 1.51
CA GLY A 104 -13.00 0.27 1.93
C GLY A 104 -11.47 0.26 2.00
N GLU A 105 -10.93 -0.80 2.58
CA GLU A 105 -9.50 -0.96 2.79
C GLU A 105 -9.00 -2.35 2.40
N ILE A 106 -7.82 -2.38 1.81
CA ILE A 106 -7.08 -3.57 1.41
C ILE A 106 -5.75 -3.56 2.16
N LYS A 107 -5.45 -4.66 2.86
CA LYS A 107 -4.14 -4.91 3.44
C LYS A 107 -3.25 -5.52 2.36
N VAL A 108 -2.17 -4.82 2.02
CA VAL A 108 -1.22 -5.24 0.96
C VAL A 108 -0.38 -6.41 1.46
N ASP A 109 -0.25 -7.41 0.61
CA ASP A 109 0.64 -8.55 0.82
C ASP A 109 1.62 -8.78 -0.35
N TYR A 110 1.44 -8.12 -1.49
CA TYR A 110 2.32 -8.21 -2.66
C TYR A 110 2.56 -6.86 -3.33
N VAL A 111 3.81 -6.60 -3.72
CA VAL A 111 4.19 -5.49 -4.60
C VAL A 111 5.25 -5.98 -5.58
N MET A 112 5.04 -5.75 -6.86
CA MET A 112 6.07 -5.85 -7.89
C MET A 112 6.02 -4.60 -8.75
N ALA A 113 7.16 -3.96 -8.98
CA ALA A 113 7.26 -2.81 -9.85
C ALA A 113 8.39 -3.00 -10.87
N SER A 114 8.13 -2.60 -12.11
CA SER A 114 9.09 -2.61 -13.20
C SER A 114 8.88 -1.37 -14.06
N GLY A 115 9.87 -0.47 -14.07
CA GLY A 115 9.74 0.84 -14.69
C GLY A 115 8.53 1.62 -14.14
N PRO A 116 7.65 2.17 -15.00
CA PRO A 116 6.52 2.99 -14.58
C PRO A 116 5.30 2.20 -14.09
N VAL A 117 5.36 0.85 -14.09
CA VAL A 117 4.22 -0.01 -13.78
C VAL A 117 4.47 -0.75 -12.48
N ALA A 118 3.44 -0.86 -11.66
CA ALA A 118 3.44 -1.71 -10.48
C ALA A 118 2.16 -2.53 -10.36
N VAL A 119 2.31 -3.79 -9.94
CA VAL A 119 1.23 -4.67 -9.52
C VAL A 119 1.23 -4.74 -8.00
N VAL A 120 0.05 -4.58 -7.41
CA VAL A 120 -0.19 -4.66 -5.98
C VAL A 120 -1.30 -5.66 -5.74
N SER A 121 -1.09 -6.58 -4.80
CA SER A 121 -2.15 -7.46 -4.32
C SER A 121 -2.32 -7.33 -2.81
N GLY A 122 -3.53 -7.67 -2.35
CA GLY A 122 -3.84 -7.69 -0.94
C GLY A 122 -5.19 -8.34 -0.65
N ILE A 123 -5.57 -8.30 0.62
CA ILE A 123 -6.84 -8.81 1.11
C ILE A 123 -7.69 -7.64 1.59
N ARG A 124 -8.94 -7.55 1.11
CA ARG A 124 -9.92 -6.60 1.62
C ARG A 124 -10.23 -6.91 3.08
N VAL A 125 -10.00 -5.94 3.96
CA VAL A 125 -10.17 -6.07 5.42
C VAL A 125 -11.33 -5.23 5.97
N SER A 126 -11.88 -4.30 5.18
CA SER A 126 -13.04 -3.50 5.56
C SER A 126 -13.93 -3.12 4.37
N GLY A 127 -15.14 -2.64 4.68
CA GLY A 127 -16.08 -2.10 3.72
C GLY A 127 -17.53 -2.19 4.21
N ALA A 128 -18.46 -1.60 3.46
CA ALA A 128 -19.88 -1.56 3.80
C ALA A 128 -20.58 -2.94 3.78
N HIS A 129 -19.98 -3.95 3.14
CA HIS A 129 -20.56 -5.28 2.99
C HIS A 129 -19.54 -6.36 3.36
N GLU A 130 -20.04 -7.43 3.99
CA GLU A 130 -19.26 -8.65 4.21
C GLU A 130 -18.96 -9.31 2.86
N VAL A 131 -17.68 -9.56 2.59
CA VAL A 131 -17.22 -10.18 1.34
C VAL A 131 -16.82 -11.63 1.63
N PRO A 132 -17.33 -12.62 0.87
CA PRO A 132 -16.92 -14.01 1.00
C PRO A 132 -15.39 -14.17 0.91
N PRO A 133 -14.76 -15.08 1.69
CA PRO A 133 -13.30 -15.24 1.71
C PRO A 133 -12.65 -15.40 0.32
N ASN A 134 -13.27 -16.17 -0.58
CA ASN A 134 -12.81 -16.40 -1.95
C ASN A 134 -12.93 -15.18 -2.89
N GLN A 135 -13.52 -14.08 -2.42
CA GLN A 135 -13.70 -12.83 -3.15
C GLN A 135 -12.95 -11.66 -2.47
N LYS A 136 -12.27 -11.89 -1.33
CA LYS A 136 -11.56 -10.83 -0.60
C LYS A 136 -10.26 -10.40 -1.26
N ARG A 137 -9.65 -11.23 -2.11
CA ARG A 137 -8.38 -10.90 -2.74
C ARG A 137 -8.56 -9.83 -3.80
N ALA A 138 -7.80 -8.76 -3.64
CA ALA A 138 -7.76 -7.60 -4.49
C ALA A 138 -6.45 -7.56 -5.26
N ASN A 139 -6.53 -7.50 -6.58
CA ASN A 139 -5.40 -7.22 -7.47
C ASN A 139 -5.56 -5.87 -8.15
N LEU A 140 -4.48 -5.10 -8.11
CA LEU A 140 -4.41 -3.72 -8.57
C LEU A 140 -3.17 -3.53 -9.44
N THR A 141 -3.28 -2.68 -10.45
CA THR A 141 -2.15 -2.25 -11.27
C THR A 141 -2.12 -0.74 -11.33
N PHE A 142 -0.94 -0.16 -11.10
CA PHE A 142 -0.71 1.28 -11.16
C PHE A 142 0.28 1.57 -12.28
N TYR A 143 0.00 2.60 -13.08
CA TYR A 143 0.89 3.11 -14.10
C TYR A 143 1.15 4.59 -13.85
N GLN A 144 2.39 4.91 -13.50
CA GLN A 144 2.89 6.29 -13.42
C GLN A 144 3.31 6.74 -14.82
N SER A 145 2.55 7.63 -15.43
CA SER A 145 2.88 8.07 -16.78
C SER A 145 4.11 8.97 -16.79
N PRO A 146 5.09 8.75 -17.70
CA PRO A 146 6.21 9.68 -17.89
C PRO A 146 5.75 11.04 -18.43
N ARG A 147 4.50 11.16 -18.89
CA ARG A 147 3.87 12.41 -19.32
C ARG A 147 3.33 13.25 -18.15
N GLY A 148 3.46 12.76 -16.92
CA GLY A 148 2.96 13.38 -15.70
C GLY A 148 1.63 12.79 -15.21
N HIS A 149 1.31 13.09 -13.95
CA HIS A 149 0.27 12.39 -13.17
C HIS A 149 -1.17 12.50 -13.71
N LYS A 150 -1.47 13.48 -14.56
CA LYS A 150 -2.77 13.57 -15.25
C LYS A 150 -2.99 12.43 -16.25
N HIS A 151 -1.92 11.74 -16.64
CA HIS A 151 -1.94 10.62 -17.57
C HIS A 151 -1.71 9.27 -16.88
N ASP A 152 -1.62 9.26 -15.54
CA ASP A 152 -1.56 8.03 -14.77
C ASP A 152 -2.78 7.16 -15.07
N ARG A 153 -2.61 5.85 -14.92
CA ARG A 153 -3.71 4.89 -15.08
C ARG A 153 -3.68 3.87 -13.96
N MET A 154 -4.84 3.26 -13.71
CA MET A 154 -4.99 2.23 -12.70
C MET A 154 -5.99 1.16 -13.14
N GLY A 155 -5.74 -0.08 -12.72
CA GLY A 155 -6.62 -1.22 -12.92
C GLY A 155 -6.94 -1.86 -11.58
N PHE A 156 -8.16 -2.37 -11.43
CA PHE A 156 -8.62 -3.11 -10.25
C PHE A 156 -9.52 -4.27 -10.68
N SER A 157 -9.49 -5.35 -9.91
CA SER A 157 -10.05 -6.66 -10.29
C SER A 157 -11.56 -6.79 -10.04
N TRP A 158 -12.18 -5.85 -9.33
CA TRP A 158 -13.61 -5.82 -9.05
C TRP A 158 -14.34 -4.73 -9.86
N GLY A 159 -15.67 -4.72 -9.81
CA GLY A 159 -16.49 -3.60 -10.29
C GLY A 159 -17.63 -3.97 -11.23
N VAL A 160 -17.44 -5.00 -12.06
CA VAL A 160 -18.49 -5.51 -13.00
C VAL A 160 -18.71 -7.01 -12.90
N VAL A 161 -17.71 -7.75 -12.41
CA VAL A 161 -17.82 -9.17 -12.08
C VAL A 161 -17.30 -9.36 -10.66
N PHE A 162 -17.81 -10.38 -9.96
CA PHE A 162 -17.19 -10.86 -8.73
C PHE A 162 -16.09 -11.84 -9.12
N PRO A 163 -14.81 -11.44 -9.07
CA PRO A 163 -13.76 -12.36 -9.42
C PRO A 163 -13.57 -13.35 -8.26
N GLN A 164 -14.19 -14.52 -8.38
CA GLN A 164 -13.84 -15.63 -7.52
C GLN A 164 -12.39 -16.03 -7.81
N CYS A 165 -11.63 -16.32 -6.76
CA CYS A 165 -10.33 -16.97 -6.87
C CYS A 165 -9.27 -16.15 -7.66
N GLN A 166 -9.13 -14.87 -7.31
CA GLN A 166 -8.01 -14.05 -7.75
C GLN A 166 -6.69 -14.58 -7.21
N GLN A 167 -5.64 -14.58 -8.03
CA GLN A 167 -4.30 -15.00 -7.62
C GLN A 167 -3.41 -13.80 -7.30
N MET A 168 -2.46 -13.98 -6.39
CA MET A 168 -1.50 -12.93 -6.07
C MET A 168 -0.64 -12.59 -7.31
N GLY A 169 -0.36 -11.31 -7.53
CA GLY A 169 0.48 -10.86 -8.64
C GLY A 169 -0.18 -10.84 -10.01
N SER A 170 -1.45 -11.25 -10.13
CA SER A 170 -2.22 -11.12 -11.38
C SER A 170 -3.02 -9.81 -11.39
N GLY A 171 -2.41 -8.72 -11.83
CA GLY A 171 -3.08 -7.42 -11.96
C GLY A 171 -3.83 -7.25 -13.29
N PRO A 172 -5.02 -6.63 -13.32
CA PRO A 172 -5.65 -6.24 -14.58
C PRO A 172 -4.84 -5.14 -15.26
N ALA A 173 -4.93 -5.00 -16.58
CA ALA A 173 -4.28 -3.88 -17.25
C ALA A 173 -4.86 -2.53 -16.76
N PRO A 174 -4.04 -1.48 -16.65
CA PRO A 174 -4.45 -0.21 -16.06
C PRO A 174 -5.26 0.62 -17.07
N PHE A 175 -6.54 0.27 -17.23
CA PHE A 175 -7.43 0.90 -18.21
C PHE A 175 -8.12 2.16 -17.69
N SER A 176 -8.23 2.36 -16.37
CA SER A 176 -8.92 3.52 -15.80
C SER A 176 -7.96 4.73 -15.76
N PRO A 177 -8.21 5.80 -16.53
CA PRO A 177 -7.37 6.98 -16.51
C PRO A 177 -7.57 7.79 -15.23
N ALA A 178 -6.50 8.46 -14.79
CA ALA A 178 -6.57 9.49 -13.77
C ALA A 178 -7.55 10.60 -14.15
N SER A 179 -8.19 11.19 -13.14
CA SER A 179 -9.28 12.13 -13.30
C SER A 179 -9.20 13.24 -12.26
N SER A 180 -9.88 14.36 -12.53
CA SER A 180 -10.12 15.42 -11.55
C SER A 180 -11.19 15.05 -10.51
N GLY A 181 -11.82 13.87 -10.65
CA GLY A 181 -12.80 13.37 -9.70
C GLY A 181 -14.13 14.12 -9.71
N PRO A 182 -15.03 13.81 -8.76
CA PRO A 182 -16.39 14.36 -8.73
C PRO A 182 -16.44 15.87 -8.44
N PHE A 183 -15.36 16.42 -7.88
CA PHE A 183 -15.28 17.84 -7.49
C PHE A 183 -14.40 18.68 -8.43
N GLY A 184 -13.99 18.13 -9.58
CA GLY A 184 -13.18 18.86 -10.56
C GLY A 184 -11.76 19.22 -10.11
N LYS A 185 -11.25 18.59 -9.04
CA LYS A 185 -9.93 18.86 -8.46
C LYS A 185 -8.97 17.68 -8.68
N TRP A 186 -7.91 17.94 -9.43
CA TRP A 186 -6.80 17.00 -9.60
C TRP A 186 -6.09 16.72 -8.27
N LEU A 187 -5.80 15.44 -8.03
CA LEU A 187 -4.95 14.98 -6.93
C LEU A 187 -3.51 14.74 -7.42
N LYS A 188 -2.64 14.30 -6.51
CA LYS A 188 -1.19 14.21 -6.76
C LYS A 188 -0.81 13.12 -7.78
N GLY A 189 -1.64 12.08 -7.94
CA GLY A 189 -1.32 10.93 -8.78
C GLY A 189 -0.55 9.85 -8.03
N TYR A 190 0.01 8.91 -8.78
CA TYR A 190 0.78 7.78 -8.26
C TYR A 190 2.26 7.93 -8.55
N THR A 191 3.08 7.54 -7.58
CA THR A 191 4.53 7.38 -7.73
C THR A 191 4.86 5.91 -7.60
N VAL A 192 5.47 5.35 -8.63
CA VAL A 192 5.97 3.99 -8.70
C VAL A 192 7.49 4.05 -8.62
N LYS A 193 8.05 3.27 -7.71
CA LYS A 193 9.49 3.04 -7.63
C LYS A 193 9.75 1.56 -7.79
N ASP A 194 10.56 1.23 -8.79
CA ASP A 194 11.04 -0.12 -9.00
C ASP A 194 12.16 -0.48 -8.02
N ALA A 195 12.31 -1.77 -7.81
CA ALA A 195 13.47 -2.33 -7.16
C ALA A 195 13.88 -3.59 -7.92
N PRO A 196 15.19 -3.79 -8.16
CA PRO A 196 15.67 -5.03 -8.75
C PRO A 196 15.20 -6.23 -7.94
N LEU A 197 14.62 -7.21 -8.62
CA LEU A 197 14.22 -8.46 -8.00
C LEU A 197 15.48 -9.30 -7.79
N GLU A 198 15.79 -9.60 -6.53
CA GLU A 198 16.88 -10.51 -6.19
C GLU A 198 16.42 -11.94 -6.48
N ILE A 199 16.87 -12.46 -7.62
CA ILE A 199 16.75 -13.87 -7.98
C ILE A 199 18.04 -14.55 -7.52
N PRO A 200 17.99 -15.53 -6.60
CA PRO A 200 19.20 -16.22 -6.16
C PRO A 200 19.89 -16.91 -7.33
N SER A 201 21.22 -16.88 -7.33
CA SER A 201 22.01 -17.75 -8.18
C SER A 201 21.94 -19.18 -7.65
N GLY A 202 21.65 -20.15 -8.52
CA GLY A 202 21.59 -21.58 -8.18
C GLY A 202 20.17 -22.16 -8.16
N GLY A 203 20.05 -23.40 -7.70
CA GLY A 203 18.75 -24.05 -7.54
C GLY A 203 18.00 -23.50 -6.32
N PHE A 204 16.73 -23.15 -6.51
CA PHE A 204 15.82 -22.78 -5.43
C PHE A 204 14.50 -23.53 -5.59
N GLN A 205 13.76 -23.71 -4.49
CA GLN A 205 12.40 -24.23 -4.57
C GLN A 205 11.43 -23.09 -4.89
N PRO A 206 10.63 -23.20 -5.97
CA PRO A 206 9.62 -22.20 -6.29
C PRO A 206 8.54 -22.14 -5.20
N PRO A 207 7.75 -21.06 -5.15
CA PRO A 207 6.63 -20.98 -4.22
C PRO A 207 5.60 -22.06 -4.54
N ASP A 208 4.84 -22.44 -3.53
CA ASP A 208 3.68 -23.29 -3.75
C ASP A 208 2.74 -22.56 -4.70
N PHE A 209 2.35 -23.23 -5.78
CA PHE A 209 1.26 -22.72 -6.59
C PHE A 209 0.02 -22.67 -5.71
N PRO A 210 -0.68 -21.54 -5.62
CA PRO A 210 -1.97 -21.50 -4.99
C PRO A 210 -2.85 -22.57 -5.64
N PRO A 211 -3.72 -23.26 -4.87
CA PRO A 211 -4.59 -24.29 -5.42
C PRO A 211 -5.30 -23.75 -6.67
N ASP A 212 -5.33 -24.57 -7.71
CA ASP A 212 -6.01 -24.24 -8.96
C ASP A 212 -7.46 -23.88 -8.65
N CYS A 213 -7.99 -22.93 -9.38
CA CYS A 213 -9.39 -22.50 -9.29
C CYS A 213 -10.27 -23.57 -9.95
N SER A 214 -10.14 -24.85 -9.57
CA SER A 214 -11.04 -25.88 -10.04
C SER A 214 -12.40 -25.61 -9.41
N PHE A 215 -13.33 -25.08 -10.20
CA PHE A 215 -14.74 -24.86 -9.86
C PHE A 215 -15.50 -26.20 -9.76
N ALA A 216 -14.95 -27.18 -9.02
CA ALA A 216 -15.45 -28.55 -9.04
C ALA A 216 -16.78 -28.73 -8.28
N ASP A 217 -17.26 -27.72 -7.55
CA ASP A 217 -18.41 -27.85 -6.64
C ASP A 217 -19.37 -26.64 -6.62
N GLU A 218 -19.57 -25.92 -7.74
CA GLU A 218 -20.75 -25.04 -7.92
C GLU A 218 -21.83 -25.69 -8.80
#